data_AF-A0A958H8U4-F1
#
_entry.id   AF-A0A958H8U4-F1
#
_cell.length_a   1.000
_cell.length_b   1.000
_cell.length_c   1.000
_cell.angle_alpha   90.00
_cell.angle_beta   90.00
_cell.angle_gamma   90.00
#
_symmetry.space_group_name_H-M   'P 1'
#
loop_
_entity.id
_entity.type
_entity.pdbx_description
1 polymer ?
#
loop_
_entity_poly.entity_id
_entity_poly.type
_entity_poly.pdbx_seq_one_letter_code
_entity_poly.pdbx_strand_id
1 'polypeptide(L)'
;AYGALVAEVLGVDIDIAVPGEYRFGDTRHIVSDISKLRGLGWEPSTPLRQIIAEYADWARQQTGLGDYYAAAEQVMKQLGTVRLAE
;
A
#
# COMPACT_ATOMS: atom_id res chain seq x y z
N ALA A 1 -9.39 3.72 8.21
CA ALA A 1 -7.96 3.54 7.87
C ALA A 1 -7.84 3.05 6.43
N TYR A 2 -6.70 3.26 5.76
CA TYR A 2 -6.50 2.87 4.35
C TYR A 2 -6.84 1.39 4.10
N GLY A 3 -6.33 0.48 4.94
CA GLY A 3 -6.62 -0.96 4.83
C GLY A 3 -8.10 -1.31 4.90
N ALA A 4 -8.86 -0.67 5.79
CA ALA A 4 -10.31 -0.89 5.89
C ALA A 4 -11.07 -0.45 4.62
N LEU A 5 -10.67 0.67 4.01
CA LEU A 5 -11.25 1.11 2.74
C LEU A 5 -10.94 0.12 1.60
N VAL A 6 -9.73 -0.43 1.57
CA VAL A 6 -9.36 -1.47 0.60
C VAL A 6 -10.22 -2.71 0.79
N ALA A 7 -10.36 -3.21 2.03
CA ALA A 7 -11.19 -4.37 2.34
C ALA A 7 -12.66 -4.16 1.91
N GLU A 8 -13.22 -2.98 2.21
CA GLU A 8 -14.57 -2.59 1.83
C GLU A 8 -14.76 -2.59 0.30
N VAL A 9 -13.85 -1.94 -0.45
CA VAL A 9 -13.91 -1.87 -1.92
C VAL A 9 -13.75 -3.25 -2.56
N LEU A 10 -12.93 -4.12 -1.97
CA LEU A 10 -12.74 -5.49 -2.44
C LEU A 10 -13.88 -6.44 -2.01
N GLY A 11 -14.74 -6.04 -1.07
CA GLY A 11 -15.80 -6.87 -0.53
C GLY A 11 -15.27 -8.07 0.27
N VAL A 12 -14.11 -7.93 0.91
CA VAL A 12 -13.46 -9.01 1.68
C VAL A 12 -13.55 -8.71 3.17
N ASP A 13 -13.82 -9.76 3.95
CA ASP A 13 -13.78 -9.71 5.41
C ASP A 13 -12.37 -10.10 5.86
N ILE A 14 -11.53 -9.10 6.14
CA ILE A 14 -10.14 -9.27 6.59
C ILE A 14 -9.86 -8.32 7.75
N ASP A 15 -9.24 -8.87 8.81
CA ASP A 15 -8.79 -8.06 9.94
C ASP A 15 -7.49 -7.34 9.58
N ILE A 16 -7.46 -6.03 9.78
CA ILE A 16 -6.32 -5.18 9.43
C ILE A 16 -5.38 -5.10 10.63
N ALA A 17 -4.30 -5.88 10.59
CA ALA A 17 -3.30 -5.92 11.66
C ALA A 17 -2.21 -4.85 11.49
N VAL A 18 -1.77 -4.27 12.61
CA VAL A 18 -0.57 -3.43 12.72
C VAL A 18 0.32 -4.04 13.81
N PRO A 19 1.15 -5.04 13.48
CA PRO A 19 1.83 -5.88 14.47
C PRO A 19 3.00 -5.20 15.20
N GLY A 20 3.26 -3.92 14.92
CA GLY A 20 4.44 -3.23 15.42
C GLY A 20 5.74 -3.59 14.69
N GLU A 21 5.69 -4.39 13.63
CA GLU A 21 6.85 -4.64 12.77
C GLU A 21 7.04 -3.52 11.75
N TYR A 22 8.30 -3.16 11.47
CA TYR A 22 8.67 -2.20 10.42
C TYR A 22 9.94 -2.63 9.69
N ARG A 23 10.12 -2.16 8.45
CA ARG A 23 11.38 -2.37 7.71
C ARG A 23 12.32 -1.19 7.95
N PHE A 24 13.54 -1.49 8.38
CA PHE A 24 14.61 -0.51 8.53
C PHE A 24 14.95 0.10 7.17
N GLY A 25 14.86 1.43 7.07
CA GLY A 25 15.10 2.17 5.83
C GLY A 25 13.84 2.64 5.09
N ASP A 26 12.65 2.11 5.42
CA ASP A 26 11.40 2.61 4.85
C ASP A 26 11.10 4.04 5.30
N THR A 27 10.80 4.92 4.35
CA THR A 27 10.32 6.28 4.63
C THR A 27 8.93 6.23 5.26
N ARG A 28 8.71 6.98 6.36
CA ARG A 28 7.43 6.98 7.08
C ARG A 28 6.32 7.72 6.35
N HIS A 29 6.64 8.88 5.76
CA HIS A 29 5.69 9.69 5.00
C HIS A 29 6.41 10.30 3.79
N ILE A 30 5.81 10.16 2.62
CA ILE A 30 6.24 10.84 1.40
C ILE A 30 5.06 11.71 0.96
N VAL A 31 5.24 13.02 0.99
CA VAL A 31 4.21 13.99 0.61
C VAL A 31 4.81 14.96 -0.38
N SER A 32 4.29 14.97 -1.60
CA SER A 32 4.74 15.88 -2.65
C SER A 32 4.04 17.24 -2.52
N ASP A 33 4.82 18.32 -2.53
CA ASP A 33 4.28 19.66 -2.75
C ASP A 33 3.89 19.82 -4.23
N ILE A 34 2.58 19.95 -4.46
CA ILE A 34 1.99 20.08 -5.80
C ILE A 34 1.61 21.53 -6.14
N SER A 35 2.06 22.52 -5.36
CA SER A 35 1.69 23.93 -5.56
C SER A 35 2.07 24.46 -6.95
N LYS A 36 3.22 24.03 -7.49
CA LYS A 36 3.65 24.39 -8.86
C LYS A 36 2.74 23.78 -9.93
N LEU A 37 2.29 22.55 -9.75
CA LEU A 37 1.37 21.88 -10.69
C LEU A 37 -0.01 22.55 -10.65
N ARG A 38 -0.49 22.92 -9.46
CA ARG A 38 -1.72 23.71 -9.30
C ARG A 38 -1.63 25.06 -9.98
N GLY A 39 -0.47 25.71 -9.95
CA GLY A 39 -0.22 26.95 -10.70
C GLY A 39 -0.35 26.79 -12.22
N LEU A 40 -0.22 25.57 -12.75
CA LEU A 40 -0.47 25.22 -14.16
C LEU A 40 -1.91 24.76 -14.43
N GLY A 41 -2.80 24.81 -13.44
CA GLY A 41 -4.18 24.32 -13.54
C GLY A 41 -4.33 22.81 -13.38
N TRP A 42 -3.29 22.10 -12.94
CA TRP A 42 -3.37 20.68 -12.65
C TRP A 42 -3.78 20.41 -11.19
N GLU A 43 -4.68 19.46 -10.98
CA GLU A 43 -5.04 18.95 -9.66
C GLU A 43 -5.43 17.45 -9.70
N PRO A 44 -5.28 16.71 -8.58
CA PRO A 44 -5.81 15.35 -8.48
C PRO A 44 -7.34 15.36 -8.57
N SER A 45 -7.89 14.63 -9.54
CA SER A 45 -9.33 14.53 -9.77
C SER A 45 -9.92 13.17 -9.36
N THR A 46 -9.09 12.13 -9.26
CA THR A 46 -9.54 10.77 -8.97
C THR A 46 -9.63 10.53 -7.45
N PRO A 47 -10.81 10.19 -6.90
CA PRO A 47 -10.96 9.90 -5.49
C PRO A 47 -10.31 8.55 -5.13
N LEU A 48 -9.84 8.43 -3.88
CA LEU A 48 -9.13 7.24 -3.40
C LEU A 48 -9.91 5.93 -3.62
N ARG A 49 -11.23 5.93 -3.40
CA ARG A 49 -12.08 4.76 -3.62
C ARG A 49 -12.01 4.26 -5.07
N GLN A 50 -12.02 5.18 -6.04
CA GLN A 50 -11.91 4.85 -7.46
C GLN A 50 -10.52 4.30 -7.78
N ILE A 51 -9.45 4.91 -7.24
CA ILE A 51 -8.08 4.41 -7.40
C ILE A 51 -7.96 2.95 -6.95
N ILE A 52 -8.52 2.62 -5.78
CA ILE A 52 -8.50 1.25 -5.24
C ILE A 52 -9.28 0.29 -6.15
N ALA A 53 -10.48 0.68 -6.59
CA ALA A 53 -11.32 -0.15 -7.46
C ALA A 53 -10.64 -0.45 -8.80
N GLU A 54 -10.15 0.59 -9.49
CA GLU A 54 -9.48 0.46 -10.79
C GLU A 54 -8.20 -0.38 -10.68
N TYR A 55 -7.40 -0.19 -9.62
CA TYR A 55 -6.21 -1.00 -9.38
C TYR A 55 -6.55 -2.45 -9.12
N ALA A 56 -7.60 -2.72 -8.34
CA ALA A 56 -8.07 -4.08 -8.08
C ALA A 56 -8.55 -4.77 -9.37
N ASP A 57 -9.28 -4.05 -10.23
CA ASP A 57 -9.75 -4.56 -11.52
C ASP A 57 -8.58 -4.88 -12.46
N TRP A 58 -7.56 -4.03 -12.49
CA TRP A 58 -6.32 -4.32 -13.21
C TRP A 58 -5.61 -5.53 -12.61
N ALA A 59 -5.46 -5.61 -11.28
CA ALA A 59 -4.77 -6.70 -10.61
C ALA A 59 -5.41 -8.06 -10.92
N ARG A 60 -6.74 -8.16 -10.91
CA ARG A 60 -7.48 -9.40 -11.25
C ARG A 60 -7.19 -9.94 -12.66
N GLN A 61 -6.72 -9.09 -13.58
CA GLN A 61 -6.39 -9.47 -14.95
C GLN A 61 -4.97 -10.02 -15.10
N GLN A 62 -4.13 -9.91 -14.06
CA GLN A 62 -2.73 -10.33 -14.14
C GLN A 62 -2.58 -11.84 -13.95
N THR A 63 -1.74 -12.47 -14.76
CA THR A 63 -1.39 -13.88 -14.63
C THR A 63 -0.21 -14.05 -13.66
N GLY A 64 -0.20 -15.11 -12.86
CA GLY A 64 0.92 -15.42 -11.96
C GLY A 64 0.99 -14.56 -10.71
N LEU A 65 -0.13 -14.00 -10.23
CA LEU A 65 -0.22 -13.43 -8.88
C LEU A 65 -0.04 -14.55 -7.85
N GLY A 66 1.21 -14.77 -7.42
CA GLY A 66 1.57 -15.67 -6.34
C GLY A 66 1.89 -14.94 -5.05
N ASP A 67 1.99 -15.68 -3.95
CA ASP A 67 2.42 -15.16 -2.66
C ASP A 67 3.96 -15.01 -2.62
N TYR A 68 4.46 -13.98 -3.29
CA TYR A 68 5.86 -13.59 -3.24
C TYR A 68 6.21 -12.87 -1.92
N TYR A 69 5.20 -12.37 -1.20
CA TYR A 69 5.37 -11.60 0.02
C TYR A 69 5.82 -12.47 1.18
N ALA A 70 5.20 -13.63 1.39
CA ALA A 70 5.56 -14.52 2.50
C ALA A 70 7.03 -14.96 2.41
N ALA A 71 7.51 -15.34 1.23
CA ALA A 71 8.90 -15.73 1.03
C ALA A 71 9.87 -14.56 1.27
N ALA A 72 9.56 -13.37 0.74
CA ALA A 72 10.38 -12.18 0.92
C ALA A 72 10.45 -11.74 2.40
N GLU A 73 9.34 -11.85 3.13
CA GLU A 73 9.27 -11.50 4.55
C GLU A 73 10.23 -12.34 5.39
N GLN A 74 10.27 -13.66 5.16
CA GLN A 74 11.19 -14.55 5.88
C GLN A 74 12.66 -14.16 5.64
N VAL A 75 13.02 -13.86 4.39
CA VAL A 75 14.37 -13.40 4.05
C VAL A 75 14.68 -12.06 4.72
N MET A 76 13.75 -11.11 4.69
CA MET A 76 13.95 -9.80 5.33
C MET A 76 14.08 -9.90 6.86
N LYS A 77 13.37 -10.84 7.50
CA LYS A 77 13.52 -11.14 8.93
C LYS A 77 14.90 -11.72 9.23
N GLN A 78 15.38 -12.68 8.44
CA GLN A 78 16.73 -13.27 8.58
C GLN A 78 17.85 -12.23 8.41
N LEU A 79 17.67 -11.27 7.50
CA LEU A 79 18.63 -10.20 7.24
C LEU A 79 18.56 -9.04 8.25
N GLY A 80 17.63 -9.07 9.22
CA GLY A 80 17.43 -7.99 10.20
C GLY A 80 16.88 -6.69 9.60
N THR A 81 16.27 -6.79 8.41
CA THR A 81 15.58 -5.67 7.75
C THR A 81 14.24 -5.41 8.43
N VAL A 82 13.48 -6.44 8.80
CA VAL A 82 12.26 -6.30 9.61
C VAL A 82 12.64 -6.26 11.10
N ARG A 83 12.09 -5.30 11.84
CA ARG A 83 12.35 -5.07 13.27
C ARG A 83 11.04 -4.72 14.00
N LEU A 84 11.02 -4.92 15.32
CA LEU A 84 9.92 -4.47 16.17
C LEU A 84 10.11 -2.99 16.52
N ALA A 85 9.03 -2.22 16.44
CA ALA A 85 8.98 -0.87 16.98
C ALA A 85 9.03 -0.94 18.51
N GLU A 86 9.91 -0.13 19.10
CA GLU A 86 10.00 0.09 20.55
C GLU A 86 8.84 0.97 21.07
#